data_AF-A0A2V5QI89-F1
#
_entry.id   AF-A0A2V5QI89-F1
#
_cell.length_a   1.000
_cell.length_b   1.000
_cell.length_c   1.000
_cell.angle_alpha   90.00
_cell.angle_beta   90.00
_cell.angle_gamma   90.00
#
_symmetry.space_group_name_H-M   'P 1'
#
loop_
_entity.id
_entity.type
_entity.pdbx_description
1 polymer ?
#
loop_
_entity_poly.entity_id
_entity_poly.type
_entity_poly.pdbx_seq_one_letter_code
_entity_poly.pdbx_strand_id
1 'polypeptide(L)' 'MPSFDIVSEVDAQELDNAINQARKELATRFDFKGVTAEILPEKDKITLTAQDAAHLRGLREILVAK' A
#
# COMPACT_ATOMS: atom_id res chain seq x y z
N MET A 1 15.75 -22.23 -31.48
CA MET A 1 14.89 -22.64 -30.36
C MET A 1 14.50 -21.38 -29.61
N PRO A 2 13.20 -21.09 -29.40
CA PRO A 2 12.80 -20.01 -28.51
C PRO A 2 13.08 -20.40 -27.05
N SER A 3 13.55 -19.43 -26.27
CA SER A 3 13.75 -19.52 -24.81
C SER A 3 13.11 -18.30 -24.14
N PHE A 4 12.81 -18.40 -22.86
CA PHE A 4 12.30 -17.30 -22.03
C PHE A 4 12.89 -17.39 -20.63
N ASP A 5 12.89 -16.27 -19.92
CA ASP A 5 13.40 -16.15 -18.56
C ASP A 5 12.28 -16.18 -17.52
N ILE A 6 12.55 -16.78 -16.36
CA ILE A 6 11.67 -16.75 -15.19
C ILE A 6 12.18 -15.63 -14.28
N VAL A 7 11.36 -14.60 -14.08
CA VAL A 7 11.69 -13.43 -13.26
C VAL A 7 10.64 -13.21 -12.18
N SER A 8 11.04 -12.59 -11.07
CA SER A 8 10.16 -12.18 -9.98
C SER A 8 10.37 -10.69 -9.73
N GLU A 9 9.89 -9.88 -10.66
CA GLU A 9 10.03 -8.42 -10.65
C GLU A 9 8.69 -7.76 -10.33
N VAL A 10 8.75 -6.66 -9.60
CA VAL A 10 7.58 -5.82 -9.31
C VAL A 10 7.60 -4.66 -10.30
N ASP A 11 6.47 -4.42 -10.97
CA ASP A 11 6.30 -3.24 -11.81
C ASP A 11 6.15 -1.99 -10.92
N ALA A 12 7.08 -1.06 -11.04
CA ALA A 12 7.11 0.15 -10.23
C ALA A 12 5.90 1.07 -10.50
N GLN A 13 5.41 1.11 -11.74
CA GLN A 13 4.26 1.93 -12.11
C GLN A 13 2.97 1.35 -11.55
N GLU A 14 2.80 0.02 -11.60
CA GLU A 14 1.69 -0.66 -10.94
C GLU A 14 1.74 -0.51 -9.42
N LEU A 15 2.93 -0.59 -8.81
CA LEU A 15 3.12 -0.37 -7.38
C LEU A 15 2.70 1.05 -6.97
N ASP A 16 3.13 2.07 -7.70
CA ASP A 16 2.74 3.45 -7.46
C ASP A 16 1.22 3.66 -7.61
N ASN A 17 0.61 3.01 -8.60
CA ASN A 17 -0.84 3.03 -8.79
C ASN A 17 -1.57 2.42 -7.58
N ALA A 18 -1.14 1.25 -7.11
CA ALA A 18 -1.73 0.57 -5.96
C ALA A 18 -1.64 1.42 -4.68
N ILE A 19 -0.47 2.03 -4.41
CA ILE A 19 -0.29 2.92 -3.25
C ILE A 19 -1.20 4.15 -3.34
N ASN A 20 -1.33 4.75 -4.53
CA ASN A 20 -2.20 5.91 -4.71
C ASN A 20 -3.68 5.55 -4.52
N GLN A 21 -4.11 4.35 -4.94
CA GLN A 21 -5.45 3.85 -4.66
C GLN A 21 -5.67 3.60 -3.17
N ALA A 22 -4.70 3.01 -2.47
CA ALA A 22 -4.76 2.78 -1.03
C ALA A 22 -4.87 4.10 -0.26
N ARG A 23 -4.11 5.14 -0.65
CA ARG A 23 -4.21 6.49 -0.07
C ARG A 23 -5.57 7.14 -0.30
N LYS A 24 -6.17 6.95 -1.48
CA LYS A 24 -7.52 7.47 -1.77
C LYS A 24 -8.57 6.80 -0.92
N GLU A 25 -8.51 5.47 -0.75
CA GLU A 25 -9.43 4.74 0.11
C GLU A 25 -9.25 5.11 1.58
N LEU A 26 -8.02 5.27 2.05
CA LEU A 26 -7.73 5.74 3.40
C LEU A 26 -8.39 7.10 3.68
N ALA A 27 -8.37 8.01 2.70
CA ALA A 27 -8.98 9.33 2.83
C ALA A 27 -10.52 9.30 2.86
N THR A 28 -11.16 8.27 2.31
CA THR A 28 -12.63 8.15 2.27
C THR A 28 -13.19 7.26 3.37
N ARG A 29 -12.35 6.46 4.05
CA ARG A 29 -12.77 5.61 5.17
C ARG A 29 -13.19 6.42 6.39
N PHE A 30 -14.42 6.22 6.83
CA PHE A 30 -15.01 6.95 7.96
C PHE A 30 -14.29 6.68 9.28
N ASP A 31 -13.83 5.46 9.50
CA ASP A 31 -13.10 5.04 10.70
C ASP A 31 -11.69 5.62 10.79
N PHE A 32 -11.10 6.08 9.69
CA PHE A 32 -9.82 6.79 9.67
C PHE A 32 -9.98 8.32 9.75
N LYS A 33 -11.21 8.83 9.82
CA LYS A 33 -11.48 10.27 9.88
C LYS A 33 -10.95 10.87 11.18
N GLY A 34 -9.94 11.73 11.06
CA GLY A 34 -9.29 12.39 12.21
C GLY A 34 -8.20 11.53 12.89
N VAL A 35 -7.90 10.35 12.34
CA VAL A 35 -6.82 9.48 12.80
C VAL A 35 -5.54 9.83 12.05
N THR A 36 -4.41 9.91 12.77
CA THR A 36 -3.11 10.03 12.12
C THR A 36 -2.69 8.69 11.53
N ALA A 37 -2.69 8.62 10.20
CA ALA A 37 -2.42 7.42 9.43
C ALA A 37 -1.64 7.76 8.16
N GLU A 38 -0.60 6.99 7.83
CA GLU A 38 0.31 7.28 6.73
C GLU A 38 0.79 6.01 6.01
N ILE A 39 0.86 6.09 4.68
CA ILE A 39 1.47 5.09 3.80
C ILE A 39 2.66 5.75 3.11
N LEU A 40 3.89 5.36 3.48
CA LEU A 40 5.12 5.92 2.95
C LEU A 40 5.89 4.86 2.13
N PRO A 41 5.89 4.94 0.78
CA PRO A 41 6.78 4.12 -0.03
C PRO A 41 8.22 4.61 0.06
N GLU A 42 9.11 3.68 0.31
CA GLU A 42 10.56 3.83 0.19
C GLU A 42 11.04 2.90 -0.95
N LYS A 43 12.33 2.96 -1.30
CA LYS A 43 12.87 2.17 -2.43
C LYS A 43 12.59 0.67 -2.34
N ASP A 44 12.72 0.10 -1.14
CA ASP A 44 12.70 -1.36 -0.94
C ASP A 44 11.59 -1.83 0.02
N LYS A 45 10.79 -0.90 0.55
CA LYS A 45 9.77 -1.20 1.56
C LYS A 45 8.69 -0.13 1.59
N ILE A 46 7.56 -0.46 2.21
CA ILE A 46 6.48 0.48 2.47
C ILE A 46 6.31 0.57 3.99
N THR A 47 6.48 1.78 4.52
CA THR A 47 6.32 2.07 5.95
C THR A 47 4.88 2.50 6.21
N LEU A 48 4.23 1.81 7.15
CA LEU A 48 2.85 2.07 7.56
C LEU A 48 2.83 2.62 8.98
N THR A 49 2.26 3.82 9.14
CA THR A 49 2.12 4.47 10.45
C THR A 49 0.65 4.66 10.77
N ALA A 50 0.23 4.32 11.99
CA ALA A 50 -1.13 4.56 12.47
C ALA A 50 -1.13 4.79 13.99
N GLN A 51 -2.20 5.41 14.48
CA GLN A 51 -2.33 5.79 15.89
C GLN A 51 -2.43 4.60 16.86
N ASP A 52 -2.98 3.47 16.41
CA ASP A 52 -3.06 2.23 17.19
C ASP A 52 -3.01 0.97 16.31
N ALA A 53 -2.98 -0.20 16.97
CA ALA A 53 -2.89 -1.49 16.32
C ALA A 53 -4.15 -1.92 15.54
N ALA A 54 -5.31 -1.33 15.79
CA ALA A 54 -6.52 -1.60 15.01
C ALA A 54 -6.46 -0.85 13.68
N HIS A 55 -6.11 0.43 13.71
CA HIS A 55 -5.91 1.25 12.52
C HIS A 55 -4.74 0.73 11.68
N LEU A 56 -3.64 0.29 12.31
CA LEU A 56 -2.50 -0.29 11.56
C LEU A 56 -2.90 -1.55 10.80
N ARG A 57 -3.74 -2.41 11.39
CA ARG A 57 -4.30 -3.59 10.73
C ARG A 57 -5.20 -3.20 9.55
N GLY A 58 -6.12 -2.26 9.76
CA GLY A 58 -6.99 -1.78 8.68
C GLY A 58 -6.19 -1.16 7.53
N LEU A 59 -5.12 -0.42 7.83
CA LEU A 59 -4.28 0.23 6.84
C LEU A 59 -3.46 -0.78 6.02
N ARG A 60 -3.00 -1.85 6.66
CA ARG A 60 -2.39 -3.00 5.96
C ARG A 60 -3.40 -3.71 5.04
N GLU A 61 -4.63 -3.91 5.48
CA GLU A 61 -5.67 -4.53 4.66
C GLU A 61 -6.01 -3.69 3.43
N ILE A 62 -6.12 -2.37 3.59
CA ILE A 62 -6.34 -1.44 2.47
C ILE A 62 -5.22 -1.56 1.44
N LEU A 63 -3.95 -1.58 1.89
CA LEU A 63 -2.80 -1.66 0.98
C LEU A 63 -2.73 -3.01 0.25
N VAL A 64 -2.99 -4.13 0.93
CA VAL A 64 -2.91 -5.48 0.33
C VAL A 64 -4.07 -5.75 -0.63
N ALA A 65 -5.18 -5.04 -0.51
CA ALA A 65 -6.35 -5.19 -1.37
C ALA A 65 -6.28 -4.41 -2.69
N LYS A 66 -5.19 -3.67 -2.95
CA LYS A 66 -4.93 -2.94 -4.20
C LYS A 66 -3.92 -3.67 -5.05
#